data_AF-A0A926BDZ4-F1
#
_entry.id   AF-A0A926BDZ4-F1
#
_cell.length_a   1.000
_cell.length_b   1.000
_cell.length_c   1.000
_cell.angle_alpha   90.00
_cell.angle_beta   90.00
_cell.angle_gamma   90.00
#
_symmetry.space_group_name_H-M   'P 1'
#
loop_
_entity.id
_entity.type
_entity.pdbx_description
1 polymer ?
#
loop_
_entity_poly.entity_id
_entity_poly.type
_entity_poly.pdbx_seq_one_letter_code
_entity_poly.pdbx_strand_id
1 'polypeptide(L)'
;MGTIFFTAEGWDKLARWTASPTGPDVRAVGEVAFGAVVTLGLLALRTTWVQSPFHPLGHALSGAWGIWVIWAPLFLAWGAKSLLLRHRGLGAYRASLPFSYGLILGEFVAGTFGTVFGMTLGVPAYQVWMF
;
A
#
# COMPACT_ATOMS: atom_id res chain seq x y z
N MET A 1 -1.35 10.10 31.06
CA MET A 1 -1.94 11.44 30.88
C MET A 1 -1.48 11.96 29.50
N GLY A 2 -2.18 11.64 28.41
CA GLY A 2 -1.61 11.69 27.05
C GLY A 2 -2.63 11.96 25.94
N THR A 3 -3.35 13.08 26.01
CA THR A 3 -4.41 13.43 25.05
C THR A 3 -4.31 14.85 24.47
N ILE A 4 -3.24 15.60 24.75
CA ILE A 4 -3.13 17.03 24.42
C ILE A 4 -2.17 17.36 23.26
N PHE A 5 -1.42 16.39 22.73
CA PHE A 5 -0.39 16.66 21.71
C PHE A 5 -0.96 16.99 20.33
N PHE A 6 -2.04 16.31 19.90
CA PHE A 6 -2.63 16.53 18.57
C PHE A 6 -3.36 17.86 18.42
N THR A 7 -3.95 18.39 19.50
CA THR A 7 -4.65 19.67 19.46
C THR A 7 -3.67 20.84 19.47
N ALA A 8 -2.58 20.74 20.24
CA ALA A 8 -1.55 21.78 20.31
C ALA A 8 -0.85 22.01 18.96
N GLU A 9 -0.47 20.94 18.26
CA GLU A 9 0.23 21.07 16.97
C GLU A 9 -0.65 21.69 15.87
N GLY A 10 -1.95 21.39 15.88
CA GLY A 10 -2.93 22.03 15.00
C GLY A 10 -3.10 23.53 15.28
N TRP A 11 -3.18 23.92 16.55
CA TRP A 11 -3.25 25.32 16.97
C TRP A 11 -1.96 26.09 16.64
N ASP A 12 -0.79 25.50 16.85
CA ASP A 12 0.50 26.09 16.50
C ASP A 12 0.67 26.27 14.99
N LYS A 13 0.10 25.36 14.18
CA LYS A 13 0.10 25.48 12.72
C LYS A 13 -0.83 26.60 12.25
N LEU A 14 -2.01 26.72 12.86
CA LEU A 14 -2.97 27.78 12.58
C LEU A 14 -2.44 29.17 13.00
N ALA A 15 -1.83 29.26 14.18
CA ALA A 15 -1.19 30.48 14.68
C ALA A 15 -0.04 30.92 13.76
N ARG A 16 0.78 29.98 13.26
CA ARG A 16 1.82 30.24 12.26
C ARG A 16 1.27 30.76 10.93
N TRP A 17 0.18 30.18 10.42
CA TRP A 17 -0.46 30.65 9.18
C TRP A 17 -1.07 32.04 9.32
N THR A 18 -1.54 32.39 10.52
CA THR A 18 -2.09 33.72 10.80
C THR A 18 -0.99 34.77 10.99
N ALA A 19 0.12 34.39 11.63
CA ALA A 19 1.26 35.27 11.88
C ALA A 19 2.15 35.50 10.64
N SER A 20 2.20 34.54 9.73
CA SER A 20 2.98 34.59 8.49
C SER A 20 2.13 34.08 7.32
N PRO A 21 1.30 34.95 6.69
CA PRO A 21 0.54 34.57 5.51
C PRO A 21 1.52 34.32 4.35
N THR A 22 1.88 33.06 4.14
CA THR A 22 2.54 32.64 2.91
C THR A 22 1.49 32.71 1.80
N GLY A 23 1.75 33.52 0.76
CA GLY A 23 0.88 33.59 -0.41
C GLY A 23 0.68 32.21 -1.07
N PRO A 24 -0.29 32.07 -1.98
CA PRO A 24 -0.56 30.80 -2.66
C PRO A 24 0.72 30.27 -3.30
N ASP A 25 1.18 29.09 -2.86
CA ASP A 25 2.29 28.41 -3.51
C ASP A 25 1.80 27.90 -4.87
N VAL A 26 1.99 28.74 -5.90
CA VAL A 26 1.59 28.48 -7.28
C VAL A 26 2.18 27.18 -7.83
N ARG A 27 3.31 26.73 -7.29
CA ARG A 27 3.94 25.47 -7.66
C ARG A 27 3.20 24.29 -7.06
N ALA A 28 2.87 24.36 -5.76
CA ALA A 28 2.04 23.35 -5.11
C ALA A 28 0.63 23.27 -5.75
N VAL A 29 0.03 24.41 -6.09
CA VAL A 29 -1.25 24.46 -6.82
C VAL A 29 -1.14 23.82 -8.20
N GLY A 30 -0.03 24.07 -8.92
CA GLY A 30 0.25 23.44 -10.21
C GLY A 30 0.39 21.92 -10.11
N GLU A 31 1.08 21.42 -9.09
CA GLU A 31 1.23 19.98 -8.82
C GLU A 31 -0.10 19.30 -8.50
N VAL A 32 -0.93 19.94 -7.67
CA VAL A 32 -2.29 19.46 -7.35
C VAL A 32 -3.18 19.45 -8.58
N ALA A 33 -3.16 20.51 -9.40
CA ALA A 33 -3.93 20.59 -10.63
C ALA A 33 -3.49 19.52 -11.65
N PHE A 34 -2.18 19.30 -11.78
CA PHE A 34 -1.63 18.24 -12.62
C PHE A 34 -2.08 16.85 -12.15
N GLY A 35 -1.99 16.57 -10.84
CA GLY A 35 -2.47 15.32 -10.25
C GLY A 35 -3.98 15.11 -10.48
N ALA A 36 -4.78 16.18 -10.38
CA ALA A 36 -6.22 16.13 -10.67
C ALA A 36 -6.50 15.81 -12.14
N VAL A 37 -5.80 16.44 -13.08
CA VAL A 37 -5.94 16.17 -14.52
C VAL A 37 -5.55 14.73 -14.87
N VAL A 38 -4.43 14.24 -14.33
CA VAL A 38 -3.99 12.85 -14.54
C VAL A 38 -5.01 11.87 -13.98
N THR A 39 -5.53 12.13 -12.78
CA THR A 39 -6.53 11.26 -12.13
C THR A 39 -7.85 11.23 -12.92
N LEU A 40 -8.33 12.38 -13.38
CA LEU A 40 -9.52 12.48 -14.23
C LEU A 40 -9.31 11.82 -15.60
N GLY A 41 -8.12 11.96 -16.19
CA GLY A 41 -7.74 11.27 -17.42
C GLY A 41 -7.75 9.76 -17.27
N LEU A 42 -7.18 9.23 -16.18
CA LEU A 42 -7.20 7.80 -15.86
C LEU A 42 -8.63 7.31 -15.56
N LEU A 43 -9.46 8.12 -14.92
CA LEU A 43 -10.88 7.80 -14.67
C LEU A 43 -11.68 7.72 -15.98
N ALA A 44 -11.48 8.67 -16.90
CA ALA A 44 -12.12 8.68 -18.21
C ALA A 44 -11.64 7.52 -19.10
N LEU A 45 -10.37 7.16 -19.01
CA LEU A 45 -9.81 6.00 -19.71
C LEU A 45 -10.36 4.68 -19.15
N ARG A 46 -10.59 4.62 -17.83
CA ARG A 46 -11.20 3.47 -17.15
C ARG A 46 -12.66 3.26 -17.54
N THR A 47 -13.44 4.32 -17.79
CA THR A 47 -14.87 4.19 -18.17
C THR A 47 -15.06 3.86 -19.64
N THR A 48 -14.08 4.14 -20.50
CA THR A 48 -14.19 3.93 -21.95
C THR A 48 -13.57 2.60 -22.43
N TRP A 49 -12.56 2.06 -21.74
CA TRP A 49 -11.78 0.90 -22.23
C TRP A 49 -11.68 -0.25 -21.20
N VAL A 50 -12.81 -0.95 -20.96
CA VAL A 50 -12.88 -2.09 -20.03
C VAL A 50 -12.25 -3.38 -20.59
N GLN A 51 -12.01 -3.47 -21.91
CA GLN A 51 -11.62 -4.71 -22.61
C GLN A 51 -10.20 -4.69 -23.23
N SER A 52 -9.38 -3.68 -22.94
CA SER A 52 -8.03 -3.60 -23.50
C SER A 52 -7.03 -4.52 -22.78
N PRO A 53 -6.05 -5.16 -23.47
CA PRO A 53 -5.00 -5.97 -22.84
C PRO A 53 -4.05 -5.17 -21.93
N PHE A 54 -4.12 -3.84 -21.98
CA PHE A 54 -3.44 -2.94 -21.03
C PHE A 54 -4.31 -2.73 -19.79
N HIS A 55 -4.09 -3.56 -18.77
CA HIS A 55 -4.88 -3.55 -17.55
C HIS A 55 -4.68 -2.24 -16.77
N PRO A 56 -5.68 -1.31 -16.68
CA PRO A 56 -5.52 -0.01 -16.02
C PRO A 56 -5.21 -0.12 -14.52
N LEU A 57 -5.54 -1.26 -13.92
CA LEU A 57 -5.16 -1.62 -12.54
C LEU A 57 -3.63 -1.78 -12.40
N GLY A 58 -2.92 -2.33 -13.41
CA GLY A 58 -1.46 -2.43 -13.38
C GLY A 58 -0.78 -1.06 -13.48
N HIS A 59 -1.35 -0.14 -14.27
CA HIS A 59 -0.86 1.22 -14.39
C HIS A 59 -1.18 2.09 -13.16
N ALA A 60 -2.36 1.94 -12.55
CA ALA A 60 -2.70 2.63 -11.31
C ALA A 60 -1.86 2.16 -10.12
N LEU A 61 -1.46 0.89 -10.13
CA LEU A 61 -0.68 0.27 -9.06
C LEU A 61 0.83 0.44 -9.24
N SER A 62 1.37 0.70 -10.44
CA SER A 62 2.84 0.78 -10.65
C SER A 62 3.51 1.95 -9.92
N GLY A 63 2.77 3.03 -9.65
CA GLY A 63 3.23 4.16 -8.85
C GLY A 63 2.98 4.03 -7.35
N ALA A 64 2.24 3.00 -6.91
CA ALA A 64 1.96 2.79 -5.51
C ALA A 64 3.18 2.16 -4.82
N TRP A 65 3.65 2.78 -3.73
CA TRP A 65 4.77 2.28 -2.95
C TRP A 65 4.59 0.81 -2.52
N GLY A 66 3.36 0.39 -2.22
CA GLY A 66 3.03 -1.00 -1.89
C GLY A 66 3.42 -2.00 -3.00
N ILE A 67 3.30 -1.62 -4.28
CA ILE A 67 3.70 -2.50 -5.40
C ILE A 67 5.21 -2.69 -5.46
N TRP A 68 5.98 -1.65 -5.17
CA TRP A 68 7.44 -1.73 -5.10
C TRP A 68 7.95 -2.68 -4.02
N VAL A 69 7.16 -2.90 -2.96
CA VAL A 69 7.50 -3.84 -1.89
C VAL A 69 7.06 -5.26 -2.25
N ILE A 70 5.87 -5.42 -2.85
CA ILE A 70 5.27 -6.75 -3.09
C ILE A 70 5.51 -7.33 -4.49
N TRP A 71 6.16 -6.63 -5.42
CA TRP A 71 6.30 -7.10 -6.81
C TRP A 71 6.98 -8.47 -6.94
N ALA A 72 8.05 -8.71 -6.16
CA ALA A 72 8.80 -9.97 -6.18
C ALA A 72 7.99 -11.16 -5.63
N PRO A 73 7.38 -11.09 -4.44
CA PRO A 73 6.52 -12.17 -3.95
C PRO A 73 5.27 -12.34 -4.83
N LEU A 74 4.74 -11.26 -5.42
CA LEU A 74 3.63 -11.33 -6.38
C LEU A 74 4.03 -12.09 -7.65
N PHE A 75 5.22 -11.84 -8.19
CA PHE A 75 5.75 -12.54 -9.36
C PHE A 75 5.97 -14.04 -9.07
N LEU A 76 6.52 -14.36 -7.89
CA LEU A 76 6.68 -15.74 -7.42
C LEU A 76 5.33 -16.44 -7.26
N ALA A 77 4.35 -15.79 -6.63
CA ALA A 77 3.01 -16.34 -6.45
C ALA A 77 2.32 -16.59 -7.81
N TRP A 78 2.46 -15.66 -8.76
CA TRP A 78 1.97 -15.83 -10.11
C TRP A 78 2.65 -17.01 -10.82
N GLY A 79 3.98 -17.13 -10.74
CA GLY A 79 4.73 -18.23 -11.32
C GLY A 79 4.31 -19.59 -10.75
N ALA A 80 4.22 -19.70 -9.42
CA ALA A 80 3.77 -20.92 -8.73
C ALA A 80 2.34 -21.30 -9.13
N LYS A 81 1.41 -20.34 -9.13
CA LYS A 81 0.02 -20.57 -9.56
C LYS A 81 -0.07 -21.01 -11.01
N SER A 82 0.69 -20.38 -11.89
CA SER A 82 0.74 -20.71 -13.32
C SER A 82 1.25 -22.13 -13.54
N LEU A 83 2.33 -22.51 -12.83
CA LEU A 83 2.91 -23.85 -12.91
C LEU A 83 1.93 -24.91 -12.40
N LEU A 84 1.27 -24.64 -11.26
CA LEU A 84 0.27 -25.52 -10.65
C LEU A 84 -0.92 -25.76 -11.59
N LEU A 85 -1.47 -24.69 -12.16
CA LEU A 85 -2.59 -24.80 -13.10
C LEU A 85 -2.20 -25.54 -14.39
N ARG A 86 -0.99 -25.30 -14.91
CA ARG A 86 -0.52 -25.92 -16.15
C ARG A 86 -0.20 -27.42 -16.00
N HIS A 87 0.27 -27.85 -14.84
CA HIS A 87 0.65 -29.27 -14.63
C HIS A 87 -0.44 -30.11 -13.96
N ARG A 88 -1.26 -29.52 -13.09
CA ARG A 88 -2.14 -30.30 -12.19
C ARG A 88 -3.61 -29.85 -12.15
N GLY A 89 -3.98 -28.85 -12.95
CA GLY A 89 -5.37 -28.40 -13.09
C GLY A 89 -5.95 -27.78 -11.81
N LEU A 90 -7.28 -27.61 -11.81
CA LEU A 90 -8.00 -26.84 -10.77
C LEU A 90 -7.99 -27.51 -9.39
N GLY A 91 -7.92 -28.85 -9.35
CA GLY A 91 -7.92 -29.61 -8.09
C GLY A 91 -6.68 -29.36 -7.24
N ALA A 92 -5.50 -29.35 -7.86
CA ALA A 92 -4.24 -29.06 -7.17
C ALA A 92 -4.14 -27.60 -6.71
N TYR A 93 -4.71 -26.66 -7.47
CA TYR A 93 -4.80 -25.27 -7.03
C TYR A 93 -5.60 -25.14 -5.72
N ARG A 94 -6.74 -25.84 -5.61
CA ARG A 94 -7.54 -25.87 -4.38
C ARG A 94 -6.78 -26.52 -3.22
N ALA A 95 -5.98 -27.54 -3.49
CA ALA A 95 -5.12 -28.17 -2.48
C ALA A 95 -3.95 -27.28 -2.03
N SER A 96 -3.47 -26.34 -2.87
CA SER A 96 -2.43 -25.37 -2.49
C SER A 96 -2.94 -24.16 -1.69
N LEU A 97 -4.26 -23.93 -1.67
CA LEU A 97 -4.86 -22.84 -0.89
C LEU A 97 -4.48 -22.84 0.60
N PRO A 98 -4.57 -23.97 1.35
CA PRO A 98 -4.18 -23.99 2.76
C PRO A 98 -2.71 -23.60 2.97
N PHE A 99 -1.80 -23.91 2.04
CA PHE A 99 -0.41 -23.47 2.11
C PHE A 99 -0.30 -21.95 1.95
N SER A 100 -0.98 -21.36 0.95
CA SER A 100 -0.98 -19.90 0.75
C SER A 100 -1.56 -19.15 1.95
N TYR A 101 -2.67 -19.65 2.52
CA TYR A 101 -3.23 -19.07 3.74
C TYR A 101 -2.31 -19.23 4.94
N GLY A 102 -1.60 -20.36 5.05
CA GLY A 102 -0.59 -20.58 6.08
C GLY A 102 0.58 -19.61 5.98
N LEU A 103 1.02 -19.25 4.77
CA LEU A 103 2.08 -18.27 4.54
C LEU A 103 1.67 -16.87 5.02
N ILE A 104 0.44 -16.46 4.66
CA ILE A 104 -0.16 -15.18 5.10
C ILE A 104 -0.27 -15.15 6.63
N LEU A 105 -0.83 -16.21 7.21
CA LEU A 105 -0.99 -16.32 8.67
C LEU A 105 0.38 -16.32 9.38
N GLY A 106 1.37 -16.98 8.81
CA GLY A 106 2.73 -17.05 9.33
C GLY A 106 3.39 -15.68 9.43
N GLU A 107 3.18 -14.80 8.46
CA GLU A 107 3.72 -13.43 8.51
C GLU A 107 3.09 -12.60 9.63
N PHE A 108 1.76 -12.67 9.80
CA PHE A 108 1.07 -12.01 10.91
C PHE A 108 1.49 -12.54 12.28
N VAL A 109 1.63 -13.86 12.39
CA VAL A 109 2.08 -14.51 13.64
C VAL A 109 3.52 -14.12 13.95
N ALA A 110 4.46 -14.30 13.00
CA ALA A 110 5.87 -13.95 13.20
C ALA A 110 6.03 -12.46 13.54
N GLY A 111 5.28 -11.59 12.87
CA GLY A 111 5.28 -10.16 13.17
C GLY A 111 4.76 -9.84 14.58
N THR A 112 3.63 -10.44 14.97
CA THR A 112 3.04 -10.22 16.30
C THR A 112 3.97 -10.73 17.40
N PHE A 113 4.51 -11.94 17.25
CA PHE A 113 5.45 -12.53 18.22
C PHE A 113 6.75 -11.72 18.32
N GLY A 114 7.32 -11.28 17.19
CA GLY A 114 8.51 -10.44 17.17
C GLY A 114 8.28 -9.09 17.85
N THR A 115 7.09 -8.51 17.68
CA THR A 115 6.71 -7.24 18.33
C THR A 115 6.59 -7.41 19.84
N VAL A 116 5.86 -8.44 20.29
CA VAL A 116 5.68 -8.74 21.72
C VAL A 116 7.03 -9.04 22.38
N PHE A 117 7.91 -9.80 21.72
CA PHE A 117 9.23 -10.14 22.24
C PHE A 117 10.20 -8.94 22.27
N GLY A 118 10.14 -8.06 21.27
CA GLY A 118 10.91 -6.81 21.28
C GLY A 118 10.46 -5.86 22.39
N MET A 119 9.15 -5.80 22.67
CA MET A 119 8.61 -5.03 23.80
C MET A 119 9.07 -5.57 25.15
N THR A 120 9.17 -6.89 25.34
CA THR A 120 9.58 -7.48 26.63
C THR A 120 11.08 -7.36 26.90
N LEU A 121 11.91 -7.35 25.86
CA LEU A 121 13.38 -7.26 25.99
C LEU A 121 13.95 -5.85 25.82
N GLY A 122 13.10 -4.85 25.53
CA GLY A 122 13.53 -3.46 25.33
C GLY A 122 14.41 -3.24 24.10
N VAL A 123 14.38 -4.17 23.14
CA VAL A 123 15.14 -4.12 21.89
C VAL A 123 14.21 -3.55 20.81
N PRO A 124 14.68 -2.68 19.89
CA PRO A 124 13.83 -2.17 18.81
C PRO A 124 13.18 -3.33 18.05
N ALA A 125 11.87 -3.47 18.25
CA ALA A 125 11.10 -4.56 17.69
C ALA A 125 11.02 -4.42 16.17
N TYR A 126 11.08 -5.56 15.47
CA TYR A 126 10.91 -5.60 14.02
C TYR A 126 9.55 -4.98 13.68
N GLN A 127 9.55 -3.88 12.90
CA GLN A 127 8.30 -3.25 12.49
C GLN A 127 7.55 -4.19 11.57
N VAL A 128 6.42 -4.71 12.05
CA VAL A 128 5.45 -5.39 11.20
C VAL A 128 4.89 -4.33 10.27
N TRP A 129 5.36 -4.34 9.03
CA TRP A 129 4.79 -3.49 7.99
C TRP A 129 3.40 -4.00 7.65
N MET A 130 2.40 -3.43 8.33
CA MET A 130 0.99 -3.57 7.96
C MET A 130 0.69 -2.52 6.89
N PHE A 131 0.58 -2.97 5.64
CA PHE A 131 -0.03 -2.19 4.56
C PHE A 131 -1.56 -2.23 4.67
#